data_AF-A0A970VRK0-F1
#
_entry.id   AF-A0A970VRK0-F1
#
_cell.length_a   1.000
_cell.length_b   1.000
_cell.length_c   1.000
_cell.angle_alpha   90.00
_cell.angle_beta   90.00
_cell.angle_gamma   90.00
#
_symmetry.space_group_name_H-M   'P 1'
#
loop_
_entity.id
_entity.type
_entity.pdbx_description
1 polymer ?
#
loop_
_entity_poly.entity_id
_entity_poly.type
_entity_poly.pdbx_seq_one_letter_code
_entity_poly.pdbx_strand_id
1 'polypeptide(L)'
;MEEKAFLKAVLREKLADKEKIRRQALAGGSKGGVSMQRKLALAAMSICIMALMTYGAYAAADSIQYKKAEAFLGSIGISAQDVGRAQAKEIYKDMVTESFQLSATRAVLEKRANELGIEYIPADTEHVFQGVKNYSILNSTSKVTREQVLALESGLTYAEIIETLGPTRDVGRGTHIVQYLVDGKLLLTLEFSQETEVCPLSGEELLGTLRKIAAENNSALTFDAVVLQKDQNSLHVDCPAYDRFDSAWVGVIERTEILFADGKKATLADIEPGTAVTVTYTGEIRESYPPQVTAVKIVIRTE
;
A
#
# COMPACT_ATOMS: atom_id res chain seq x y z
N MET A 1 62.20 -86.89 -12.35
CA MET A 1 60.88 -87.23 -11.78
C MET A 1 60.23 -85.96 -11.22
N GLU A 2 60.02 -84.90 -12.01
CA GLU A 2 59.70 -83.56 -11.44
C GLU A 2 58.59 -82.75 -12.11
N GLU A 3 58.23 -82.98 -13.36
CA GLU A 3 57.31 -82.08 -14.08
C GLU A 3 55.83 -82.26 -13.67
N LYS A 4 55.40 -83.52 -13.46
CA LYS A 4 54.03 -83.83 -13.01
C LYS A 4 53.74 -83.36 -11.58
N ALA A 5 54.77 -83.34 -10.72
CA ALA A 5 54.62 -82.87 -9.35
C ALA A 5 54.45 -81.34 -9.30
N PHE A 6 55.23 -80.62 -10.12
CA PHE A 6 55.14 -79.17 -10.27
C PHE A 6 53.77 -78.73 -10.81
N LEU A 7 53.30 -79.34 -11.91
CA LEU A 7 51.98 -79.04 -12.48
C LEU A 7 50.83 -79.25 -11.48
N LYS A 8 50.91 -80.29 -10.64
CA LYS A 8 49.88 -80.58 -9.63
C LYS A 8 49.91 -79.57 -8.47
N ALA A 9 51.08 -79.05 -8.12
CA ALA A 9 51.22 -78.00 -7.11
C ALA A 9 50.64 -76.67 -7.61
N VAL A 10 51.01 -76.25 -8.82
CA VAL A 10 50.53 -75.01 -9.44
C VAL A 10 49.00 -75.01 -9.63
N LEU A 11 48.43 -76.15 -10.04
CA LEU A 11 46.97 -76.29 -10.17
C LEU A 11 46.23 -76.16 -8.83
N ARG A 12 46.79 -76.70 -7.74
CA ARG A 12 46.18 -76.59 -6.40
C ARG A 12 46.23 -75.17 -5.88
N GLU A 13 47.34 -74.46 -6.08
CA GLU A 13 47.50 -73.07 -5.69
C GLU A 13 46.53 -72.16 -6.45
N LYS A 14 46.44 -72.31 -7.78
CA LYS A 14 45.49 -71.57 -8.63
C LYS A 14 44.02 -71.82 -8.24
N LEU A 15 43.69 -73.04 -7.83
CA LEU A 15 42.35 -73.38 -7.35
C LEU A 15 42.04 -72.75 -6.00
N ALA A 16 42.99 -72.77 -5.05
CA ALA A 16 42.84 -72.16 -3.74
C ALA A 16 42.65 -70.63 -3.83
N ASP A 17 43.39 -69.97 -4.72
CA ASP A 17 43.25 -68.54 -4.97
C ASP A 17 41.89 -68.19 -5.59
N LYS A 18 41.42 -69.00 -6.55
CA LYS A 18 40.11 -68.82 -7.17
C LYS A 18 38.98 -68.95 -6.14
N GLU A 19 39.13 -69.84 -5.17
CA GLU A 19 38.14 -70.08 -4.12
C GLU A 19 38.17 -68.97 -3.04
N LYS A 20 39.35 -68.42 -2.75
CA LYS A 20 39.52 -67.24 -1.89
C LYS A 20 38.89 -65.99 -2.51
N ILE A 21 39.11 -65.75 -3.81
CA ILE A 21 38.48 -64.66 -4.56
C ILE A 21 36.95 -64.84 -4.58
N ARG A 22 36.45 -66.07 -4.77
CA ARG A 22 35.02 -66.37 -4.73
C ARG A 22 34.40 -66.09 -3.35
N ARG A 23 35.08 -66.45 -2.26
CA ARG A 23 34.62 -66.15 -0.89
C ARG A 23 34.62 -64.66 -0.59
N GLN A 24 35.63 -63.91 -1.05
CA GLN A 24 35.68 -62.46 -0.90
C GLN A 24 34.60 -61.74 -1.72
N ALA A 25 34.30 -62.20 -2.94
CA ALA A 25 33.21 -61.68 -3.75
C ALA A 25 31.84 -61.94 -3.14
N LEU A 26 31.63 -63.12 -2.54
CA LEU A 26 30.39 -63.46 -1.83
C LEU A 26 30.23 -62.71 -0.50
N ALA A 27 31.33 -62.43 0.21
CA ALA A 27 31.32 -61.66 1.46
C ALA A 27 31.19 -60.14 1.23
N GLY A 28 31.66 -59.62 0.09
CA GLY A 28 31.57 -58.20 -0.28
C GLY A 28 30.21 -57.76 -0.84
N GLY A 29 29.28 -58.69 -1.06
CA GLY A 29 27.97 -58.45 -1.68
C GLY A 29 26.93 -57.75 -0.80
N SER A 30 27.19 -57.50 0.48
CA SER A 30 26.25 -56.84 1.40
C SER A 30 26.72 -55.46 1.86
N LYS A 31 27.01 -54.55 0.92
CA LYS A 31 26.91 -53.12 1.24
C LYS A 31 25.42 -52.78 1.32
N GLY A 32 24.95 -52.47 2.52
CA GLY A 32 23.53 -52.23 2.85
C GLY A 32 22.83 -51.32 1.86
N GLY A 33 22.13 -51.92 0.91
CA GLY A 33 21.20 -51.22 0.04
C GLY A 33 20.05 -50.72 0.90
N VAL A 34 19.86 -49.39 0.95
CA VAL A 34 18.63 -48.79 1.48
C VAL A 34 17.45 -49.51 0.82
N SER A 35 16.56 -50.13 1.61
CA SER A 35 15.47 -50.93 1.07
C SER A 35 14.66 -50.12 0.06
N MET A 36 14.14 -50.76 -0.98
CA MET A 36 13.39 -50.09 -2.04
C MET A 36 12.22 -49.25 -1.49
N GLN A 37 11.62 -49.70 -0.39
CA GLN A 37 10.61 -48.95 0.36
C GLN A 37 11.15 -47.66 0.99
N ARG A 38 12.35 -47.68 1.58
CA ARG A 38 13.00 -46.47 2.11
C ARG A 38 13.39 -45.49 1.00
N LYS A 39 13.81 -45.99 -0.17
CA LYS A 39 14.08 -45.13 -1.35
C LYS A 39 12.80 -44.46 -1.88
N LEU A 40 11.70 -45.22 -1.99
CA LEU A 40 10.39 -44.70 -2.38
C LEU A 40 9.85 -43.69 -1.36
N ALA A 41 10.00 -43.96 -0.05
CA ALA A 41 9.60 -43.04 1.01
C ALA A 41 10.40 -41.74 0.97
N LEU A 42 11.72 -41.80 0.72
CA LEU A 42 12.57 -40.62 0.58
C LEU A 42 12.21 -39.79 -0.66
N ALA A 43 11.88 -40.45 -1.78
CA ALA A 43 11.44 -39.79 -2.99
C ALA A 43 10.07 -39.10 -2.80
N ALA A 44 9.12 -39.79 -2.15
CA ALA A 44 7.80 -39.23 -1.83
C ALA A 44 7.91 -38.02 -0.89
N MET A 45 8.74 -38.09 0.16
CA MET A 45 8.99 -36.94 1.03
C MET A 45 9.63 -35.77 0.27
N SER A 46 10.60 -36.04 -0.61
CA SER A 46 11.22 -35.01 -1.43
C SER A 46 10.20 -34.31 -2.34
N ILE A 47 9.30 -35.07 -2.96
CA ILE A 47 8.22 -34.52 -3.79
C ILE A 47 7.25 -33.69 -2.96
N CYS A 48 6.85 -34.17 -1.77
CA CYS A 48 5.98 -33.41 -0.88
C CYS A 48 6.64 -32.10 -0.42
N ILE A 49 7.93 -32.13 -0.06
CA ILE A 49 8.67 -30.94 0.33
C ILE A 49 8.77 -29.95 -0.83
N MET A 50 9.09 -30.42 -2.04
CA MET A 50 9.11 -29.57 -3.23
C MET A 50 7.75 -28.95 -3.52
N ALA A 51 6.66 -29.73 -3.44
CA ALA A 51 5.30 -29.25 -3.63
C ALA A 51 4.87 -28.22 -2.57
N LEU A 52 5.26 -28.42 -1.31
CA LEU A 52 5.00 -27.47 -0.23
C LEU A 52 5.79 -26.17 -0.42
N MET A 53 7.06 -26.24 -0.83
CA MET A 53 7.87 -25.06 -1.11
C MET A 53 7.35 -24.28 -2.33
N THR A 54 6.96 -24.94 -3.42
CA THR A 54 6.39 -24.27 -4.60
C THR A 54 5.03 -23.64 -4.30
N TYR A 55 4.17 -24.33 -3.55
CA TYR A 55 2.89 -23.77 -3.11
C TYR A 55 3.08 -22.57 -2.17
N GLY A 56 4.01 -22.67 -1.21
CA GLY A 56 4.35 -21.58 -0.31
C GLY A 56 4.89 -20.36 -1.05
N ALA A 57 5.79 -20.56 -2.03
CA ALA A 57 6.32 -19.50 -2.87
C ALA A 57 5.23 -18.84 -3.74
N TYR A 58 4.33 -19.64 -4.33
CA TYR A 58 3.20 -19.14 -5.10
C TYR A 58 2.24 -18.32 -4.22
N ALA A 59 1.87 -18.82 -3.05
CA ALA A 59 1.00 -18.12 -2.11
C ALA A 59 1.63 -16.80 -1.60
N ALA A 60 2.95 -16.78 -1.37
CA ALA A 60 3.68 -15.58 -0.99
C ALA A 60 3.68 -14.54 -2.12
N ALA A 61 4.00 -14.95 -3.35
CA ALA A 61 3.99 -14.08 -4.52
C ALA A 61 2.58 -13.53 -4.80
N ASP A 62 1.56 -14.37 -4.69
CA ASP A 62 0.15 -13.99 -4.81
C ASP A 62 -0.24 -12.93 -3.78
N SER A 63 0.19 -13.11 -2.54
CA SER A 63 -0.06 -12.15 -1.46
C SER A 63 0.62 -10.80 -1.68
N ILE A 64 1.86 -10.80 -2.17
CA ILE A 64 2.56 -9.57 -2.52
C ILE A 64 1.85 -8.84 -3.66
N GLN A 65 1.45 -9.56 -4.71
CA GLN A 65 0.72 -8.96 -5.84
C GLN A 65 -0.63 -8.39 -5.40
N TYR A 66 -1.36 -9.09 -4.53
CA TYR A 66 -2.62 -8.58 -4.02
C TYR A 66 -2.43 -7.32 -3.17
N LYS A 67 -1.42 -7.27 -2.29
CA LYS A 67 -1.12 -6.06 -1.50
C LYS A 67 -0.80 -4.86 -2.39
N LYS A 68 -0.06 -5.06 -3.49
CA LYS A 68 0.20 -3.99 -4.47
C LYS A 68 -1.08 -3.50 -5.12
N ALA A 69 -1.94 -4.43 -5.53
CA ALA A 69 -3.24 -4.10 -6.11
C ALA A 69 -4.14 -3.36 -5.12
N GLU A 70 -4.18 -3.81 -3.86
CA GLU A 70 -4.95 -3.17 -2.78
C GLU A 70 -4.47 -1.75 -2.50
N ALA A 71 -3.16 -1.55 -2.38
CA ALA A 71 -2.58 -0.22 -2.19
C ALA A 71 -2.89 0.71 -3.37
N PHE A 72 -2.68 0.24 -4.61
CA PHE A 72 -2.92 1.03 -5.82
C PHE A 72 -4.40 1.39 -5.97
N LEU A 73 -5.31 0.42 -5.91
CA LEU A 73 -6.75 0.67 -6.01
C LEU A 73 -7.23 1.58 -4.87
N GLY A 74 -6.71 1.37 -3.65
CA GLY A 74 -6.99 2.23 -2.50
C GLY A 74 -6.58 3.69 -2.75
N SER A 75 -5.44 3.93 -3.42
CA SER A 75 -4.96 5.29 -3.73
C SER A 75 -5.88 6.09 -4.66
N ILE A 76 -6.68 5.41 -5.50
CA ILE A 76 -7.70 6.04 -6.35
C ILE A 76 -9.12 5.90 -5.76
N GLY A 77 -9.21 5.50 -4.48
CA GLY A 77 -10.45 5.35 -3.73
C GLY A 77 -11.31 4.14 -4.13
N ILE A 78 -10.71 3.12 -4.73
CA ILE A 78 -11.37 1.86 -5.09
C ILE A 78 -11.02 0.78 -4.06
N SER A 79 -12.03 0.26 -3.37
CA SER A 79 -11.85 -0.85 -2.43
C SER A 79 -11.56 -2.16 -3.18
N ALA A 80 -10.37 -2.73 -2.97
CA ALA A 80 -10.02 -4.04 -3.52
C ALA A 80 -10.91 -5.19 -2.99
N GLN A 81 -11.55 -4.99 -1.84
CA GLN A 81 -12.48 -5.96 -1.25
C GLN A 81 -13.79 -6.05 -2.05
N ASP A 82 -14.20 -4.97 -2.72
CA ASP A 82 -15.46 -4.90 -3.47
C ASP A 82 -15.43 -5.75 -4.75
N VAL A 83 -14.23 -6.00 -5.28
CA VAL A 83 -14.01 -6.76 -6.53
C VAL A 83 -13.42 -8.14 -6.29
N GLY A 84 -12.88 -8.38 -5.10
CA GLY A 84 -12.26 -9.65 -4.73
C GLY A 84 -10.81 -9.81 -5.24
N ARG A 85 -10.08 -10.69 -4.56
CA ARG A 85 -8.61 -10.81 -4.65
C ARG A 85 -8.06 -11.04 -6.05
N ALA A 86 -8.68 -11.92 -6.83
CA ALA A 86 -8.23 -12.26 -8.17
C ALA A 86 -8.44 -11.08 -9.13
N GLN A 87 -9.66 -10.52 -9.13
CA GLN A 87 -10.05 -9.43 -10.02
C GLN A 87 -9.32 -8.13 -9.68
N ALA A 88 -9.08 -7.83 -8.40
CA ALA A 88 -8.26 -6.69 -7.97
C ALA A 88 -6.87 -6.70 -8.63
N LYS A 89 -6.22 -7.86 -8.69
CA LYS A 89 -4.90 -8.01 -9.34
C LYS A 89 -4.96 -7.84 -10.86
N GLU A 90 -6.04 -8.30 -11.49
CA GLU A 90 -6.22 -8.17 -12.95
C GLU A 90 -6.47 -6.71 -13.33
N ILE A 91 -7.37 -6.02 -12.61
CA ILE A 91 -7.63 -4.58 -12.78
C ILE A 91 -6.34 -3.78 -12.54
N TYR A 92 -5.62 -4.07 -11.46
CA TYR A 92 -4.33 -3.43 -11.17
C TYR A 92 -3.35 -3.59 -12.33
N LYS A 93 -3.20 -4.79 -12.90
CA LYS A 93 -2.33 -5.01 -14.05
C LYS A 93 -2.81 -4.23 -15.28
N ASP A 94 -4.10 -4.32 -15.61
CA ASP A 94 -4.69 -3.65 -16.77
C ASP A 94 -4.50 -2.12 -16.73
N MET A 95 -4.57 -1.52 -15.54
CA MET A 95 -4.32 -0.09 -15.33
C MET A 95 -2.83 0.27 -15.37
N VAL A 96 -1.98 -0.48 -14.66
CA VAL A 96 -0.52 -0.17 -14.60
C VAL A 96 0.18 -0.42 -15.93
N THR A 97 -0.31 -1.35 -16.75
CA THR A 97 0.19 -1.56 -18.11
C THR A 97 -0.50 -0.67 -19.14
N GLU A 98 -1.37 0.26 -18.71
CA GLU A 98 -2.12 1.18 -19.57
C GLU A 98 -2.92 0.46 -20.67
N SER A 99 -3.36 -0.78 -20.40
CA SER A 99 -4.05 -1.60 -21.40
C SER A 99 -5.53 -1.23 -21.48
N PHE A 100 -6.17 -0.99 -20.33
CA PHE A 100 -7.57 -0.59 -20.18
C PHE A 100 -8.59 -1.44 -20.98
N GLN A 101 -8.29 -2.73 -21.18
CA GLN A 101 -9.13 -3.63 -21.99
C GLN A 101 -10.18 -4.38 -21.16
N LEU A 102 -10.00 -4.46 -19.83
CA LEU A 102 -10.92 -5.22 -19.00
C LEU A 102 -12.21 -4.43 -18.75
N SER A 103 -13.35 -5.07 -19.02
CA SER A 103 -14.67 -4.52 -18.66
C SER A 103 -14.81 -4.28 -17.15
N ALA A 104 -14.13 -5.10 -16.33
CA ALA A 104 -14.08 -4.92 -14.88
C ALA A 104 -13.36 -3.61 -14.49
N THR A 105 -12.27 -3.25 -15.18
CA THR A 105 -11.55 -1.97 -14.98
C THR A 105 -12.47 -0.79 -15.25
N ARG A 106 -13.24 -0.84 -16.34
CA ARG A 106 -14.24 0.18 -16.64
C ARG A 106 -15.30 0.28 -15.55
N ALA A 107 -15.90 -0.84 -15.16
CA ALA A 107 -16.99 -0.85 -14.18
C ALA A 107 -16.58 -0.23 -12.83
N VAL A 108 -15.37 -0.52 -12.34
CA VAL A 108 -14.89 0.06 -11.07
C VAL A 108 -14.59 1.55 -11.18
N LEU A 109 -14.08 1.99 -12.34
CA LEU A 109 -13.81 3.40 -12.60
C LEU A 109 -15.10 4.21 -12.76
N GLU A 110 -16.10 3.67 -13.45
CA GLU A 110 -17.40 4.31 -13.57
C GLU A 110 -18.11 4.39 -12.22
N LYS A 111 -18.07 3.32 -11.42
CA LYS A 111 -18.59 3.35 -10.03
C LYS A 111 -17.90 4.47 -9.25
N ARG A 112 -16.57 4.54 -9.29
CA ARG A 112 -15.81 5.55 -8.57
C ARG A 112 -16.09 6.96 -9.09
N ALA A 113 -16.16 7.15 -10.41
CA ALA A 113 -16.50 8.43 -11.02
C ALA A 113 -17.88 8.93 -10.59
N ASN A 114 -18.87 8.03 -10.52
CA ASN A 114 -20.21 8.34 -10.02
C ASN A 114 -20.20 8.71 -8.52
N GLU A 115 -19.45 7.98 -7.70
CA GLU A 115 -19.28 8.32 -6.27
C GLU A 115 -18.61 9.68 -6.07
N LEU A 116 -17.76 10.09 -7.01
CA LEU A 116 -17.11 11.40 -7.03
C LEU A 116 -17.98 12.51 -7.67
N GLY A 117 -19.18 12.17 -8.13
CA GLY A 117 -20.09 13.13 -8.78
C GLY A 117 -19.57 13.66 -10.13
N ILE A 118 -18.76 12.90 -10.84
CA ILE A 118 -18.25 13.29 -12.17
C ILE A 118 -19.41 13.22 -13.18
N GLU A 119 -19.98 14.39 -13.54
CA GLU A 119 -21.16 14.50 -14.41
C GLU A 119 -20.96 13.94 -15.82
N TYR A 120 -19.73 13.99 -16.35
CA TYR A 120 -19.38 13.47 -17.66
C TYR A 120 -18.33 12.36 -17.52
N ILE A 121 -18.78 11.12 -17.74
CA ILE A 121 -17.91 9.94 -17.80
C ILE A 121 -17.56 9.69 -19.27
N PRO A 122 -16.29 9.88 -19.68
CA PRO A 122 -15.86 9.60 -21.04
C PRO A 122 -16.18 8.16 -21.48
N ALA A 123 -16.43 7.97 -22.78
CA ALA A 123 -16.60 6.64 -23.36
C ALA A 123 -15.29 5.83 -23.35
N ASP A 124 -14.13 6.47 -23.16
CA ASP A 124 -12.83 5.82 -23.14
C ASP A 124 -12.35 5.55 -21.70
N THR A 125 -11.95 4.31 -21.42
CA THR A 125 -11.61 3.85 -20.06
C THR A 125 -10.35 4.54 -19.51
N GLU A 126 -9.36 4.83 -20.35
CA GLU A 126 -8.16 5.57 -19.93
C GLU A 126 -8.54 6.98 -19.47
N HIS A 127 -9.40 7.67 -20.22
CA HIS A 127 -9.85 9.00 -19.82
C HIS A 127 -10.70 8.99 -18.55
N VAL A 128 -11.51 7.95 -18.30
CA VAL A 128 -12.19 7.78 -16.99
C VAL A 128 -11.15 7.60 -15.89
N PHE A 129 -10.13 6.77 -16.10
CA PHE A 129 -9.04 6.58 -15.15
C PHE A 129 -8.31 7.89 -14.84
N GLN A 130 -7.94 8.67 -15.87
CA GLN A 130 -7.31 9.97 -15.67
C GLN A 130 -8.24 10.95 -14.96
N GLY A 131 -9.54 10.95 -15.27
CA GLY A 131 -10.53 11.76 -14.57
C GLY A 131 -10.63 11.42 -13.08
N VAL A 132 -10.74 10.12 -12.76
CA VAL A 132 -10.78 9.61 -11.37
C VAL A 132 -9.46 9.89 -10.64
N LYS A 133 -8.33 9.67 -11.30
CA LYS A 133 -6.99 9.92 -10.76
C LYS A 133 -6.80 11.40 -10.46
N ASN A 134 -7.07 12.28 -11.43
CA ASN A 134 -6.97 13.73 -11.26
C ASN A 134 -7.93 14.21 -10.18
N TYR A 135 -9.16 13.71 -10.15
CA TYR A 135 -10.12 14.07 -9.10
C TYR A 135 -9.66 13.60 -7.71
N SER A 136 -9.07 12.40 -7.60
CA SER A 136 -8.53 11.88 -6.34
C SER A 136 -7.30 12.69 -5.89
N ILE A 137 -6.43 13.10 -6.81
CA ILE A 137 -5.32 14.03 -6.58
C ILE A 137 -5.80 15.44 -6.17
N LEU A 138 -7.01 15.84 -6.59
CA LEU A 138 -7.57 17.14 -6.20
C LEU A 138 -8.28 17.08 -4.83
N ASN A 139 -8.86 15.93 -4.48
CA ASN A 139 -9.87 15.88 -3.42
C ASN A 139 -9.62 14.86 -2.29
N SER A 140 -8.61 13.98 -2.38
CA SER A 140 -8.36 12.96 -1.34
C SER A 140 -6.88 12.72 -1.05
N THR A 141 -6.55 12.74 0.24
CA THR A 141 -5.24 12.48 0.82
C THR A 141 -5.04 10.98 0.96
N SER A 142 -4.01 10.47 0.29
CA SER A 142 -3.67 9.06 0.35
C SER A 142 -3.19 8.65 1.74
N LYS A 143 -3.62 7.47 2.17
CA LYS A 143 -3.25 6.87 3.45
C LYS A 143 -2.04 5.96 3.25
N VAL A 144 -0.99 6.18 4.02
CA VAL A 144 0.25 5.39 3.97
C VAL A 144 0.69 5.01 5.37
N THR A 145 1.64 4.07 5.48
CA THR A 145 2.24 3.69 6.76
C THR A 145 3.63 4.28 6.92
N ARG A 146 4.10 4.37 8.17
CA ARG A 146 5.49 4.76 8.43
C ARG A 146 6.51 3.86 7.75
N GLU A 147 6.23 2.57 7.62
CA GLU A 147 7.11 1.62 6.94
C GLU A 147 7.22 1.93 5.44
N GLN A 148 6.13 2.40 4.81
CA GLN A 148 6.17 2.82 3.41
C GLN A 148 7.02 4.08 3.23
N VAL A 149 6.90 5.06 4.13
CA VAL A 149 7.74 6.27 4.11
C VAL A 149 9.20 5.94 4.39
N LEU A 150 9.47 5.06 5.37
CA LEU A 150 10.83 4.62 5.71
C LEU A 150 11.52 3.89 4.56
N ALA A 151 10.75 3.19 3.72
CA ALA A 151 11.27 2.45 2.57
C ALA A 151 11.71 3.34 1.39
N LEU A 152 11.45 4.65 1.46
CA LEU A 152 11.91 5.59 0.43
C LEU A 152 13.44 5.75 0.50
N GLU A 153 14.10 5.42 -0.62
CA GLU A 153 15.53 5.63 -0.79
C GLU A 153 15.87 7.14 -0.85
N SER A 154 17.11 7.49 -0.50
CA SER A 154 17.59 8.87 -0.64
C SER A 154 17.85 9.19 -2.11
N GLY A 155 17.58 10.43 -2.51
CA GLY A 155 17.88 10.92 -3.86
C GLY A 155 16.78 10.64 -4.89
N LEU A 156 15.60 10.19 -4.46
CA LEU A 156 14.42 10.07 -5.31
C LEU A 156 13.88 11.45 -5.71
N THR A 157 13.35 11.55 -6.92
CA THR A 157 12.53 12.69 -7.35
C THR A 157 11.16 12.69 -6.68
N TYR A 158 10.50 13.85 -6.60
CA TYR A 158 9.13 13.90 -6.09
C TYR A 158 8.16 13.04 -6.93
N ALA A 159 8.37 12.95 -8.25
CA ALA A 159 7.62 12.04 -9.12
C ALA A 159 7.76 10.57 -8.67
N GLU A 160 8.98 10.11 -8.41
CA GLU A 160 9.25 8.73 -7.95
C GLU A 160 8.69 8.47 -6.54
N ILE A 161 8.74 9.48 -5.65
CA ILE A 161 8.13 9.39 -4.32
C ILE A 161 6.61 9.24 -4.45
N ILE A 162 5.97 10.06 -5.29
CA ILE A 162 4.52 9.99 -5.53
C ILE A 162 4.14 8.67 -6.20
N GLU A 163 4.93 8.16 -7.14
CA GLU A 163 4.71 6.86 -7.75
C GLU A 163 4.82 5.72 -6.71
N THR A 164 5.77 5.82 -5.78
CA THR A 164 6.01 4.82 -4.75
C THR A 164 4.94 4.82 -3.66
N LEU A 165 4.55 6.00 -3.16
CA LEU A 165 3.55 6.16 -2.11
C LEU A 165 2.11 6.13 -2.64
N GLY A 166 1.95 6.35 -3.95
CA GLY A 166 0.67 6.53 -4.63
C GLY A 166 0.33 8.01 -4.83
N PRO A 167 -0.50 8.33 -5.84
CA PRO A 167 -1.00 9.68 -6.07
C PRO A 167 -1.72 10.18 -4.80
N THR A 168 -1.66 11.49 -4.54
CA THR A 168 -2.27 12.05 -3.35
C THR A 168 -2.73 13.48 -3.58
N ARG A 169 -3.44 14.04 -2.59
CA ARG A 169 -3.93 15.40 -2.62
C ARG A 169 -2.80 16.43 -2.71
N ASP A 170 -2.91 17.35 -3.65
CA ASP A 170 -2.15 18.59 -3.69
C ASP A 170 -2.98 19.76 -3.13
N VAL A 171 -2.52 20.35 -2.02
CA VAL A 171 -3.15 21.52 -1.38
C VAL A 171 -2.42 22.82 -1.69
N GLY A 172 -1.39 22.76 -2.53
CA GLY A 172 -0.56 23.88 -2.90
C GLY A 172 -1.29 24.93 -3.74
N ARG A 173 -0.89 26.20 -3.56
CA ARG A 173 -1.39 27.35 -4.34
C ARG A 173 -0.22 28.11 -4.94
N GLY A 174 0.25 27.67 -6.10
CA GLY A 174 1.36 28.27 -6.85
C GLY A 174 2.67 27.48 -6.77
N THR A 175 2.85 26.69 -5.71
CA THR A 175 3.82 25.59 -5.57
C THR A 175 3.06 24.32 -5.24
N HIS A 176 3.62 23.14 -5.54
CA HIS A 176 3.00 21.87 -5.18
C HIS A 176 3.23 21.60 -3.70
N ILE A 177 2.15 21.27 -2.98
CA ILE A 177 2.18 20.85 -1.58
C ILE A 177 1.35 19.58 -1.50
N VAL A 178 1.99 18.44 -1.76
CA VAL A 178 1.30 17.15 -1.70
C VAL A 178 1.33 16.60 -0.28
N GLN A 179 0.24 15.99 0.16
CA GLN A 179 0.12 15.51 1.53
C GLN A 179 -0.26 14.03 1.63
N TYR A 180 0.23 13.33 2.65
CA TYR A 180 -0.13 11.92 2.93
C TYR A 180 -0.53 11.76 4.39
N LEU A 181 -1.57 10.95 4.63
CA LEU A 181 -2.03 10.60 5.96
C LEU A 181 -1.28 9.34 6.43
N VAL A 182 -0.24 9.54 7.25
CA VAL A 182 0.59 8.47 7.80
C VAL A 182 -0.04 7.89 9.06
N ASP A 183 -0.27 6.57 9.06
CA ASP A 183 -0.89 5.81 10.15
C ASP A 183 -2.23 6.38 10.65
N GLY A 184 -2.96 7.06 9.76
CA GLY A 184 -4.28 7.64 10.05
C GLY A 184 -4.27 8.89 10.93
N LYS A 185 -3.12 9.40 11.39
CA LYS A 185 -3.05 10.46 12.41
C LYS A 185 -1.86 11.42 12.31
N LEU A 186 -1.04 11.29 11.28
CA LEU A 186 0.12 12.14 11.04
C LEU A 186 0.08 12.60 9.59
N LEU A 187 0.44 13.85 9.36
CA LEU A 187 0.49 14.41 8.03
C LEU A 187 1.96 14.49 7.60
N LEU A 188 2.27 13.81 6.50
CA LEU A 188 3.47 14.07 5.73
C LEU A 188 3.11 15.11 4.67
N THR A 189 3.94 16.13 4.50
CA THR A 189 3.78 17.14 3.47
C THR A 189 5.08 17.25 2.68
N LEU A 190 4.99 17.21 1.36
CA LEU A 190 6.12 17.42 0.46
C LEU A 190 5.85 18.68 -0.36
N GLU A 191 6.74 19.65 -0.26
CA GLU A 191 6.65 20.92 -0.98
C GLU A 191 7.71 20.99 -2.08
N PHE A 192 7.30 21.30 -3.31
CA PHE A 192 8.20 21.37 -4.47
C PHE A 192 7.63 22.24 -5.59
N SER A 193 8.49 22.68 -6.53
CA SER A 193 8.03 23.45 -7.69
C SER A 193 7.80 22.58 -8.92
N GLN A 194 8.60 21.52 -9.11
CA GLN A 194 8.47 20.56 -10.19
C GLN A 194 8.68 19.13 -9.67
N GLU A 195 7.89 18.18 -10.17
CA GLU A 195 7.99 16.77 -9.75
C GLU A 195 9.34 16.12 -10.11
N THR A 196 10.09 16.69 -11.05
CA THR A 196 11.43 16.23 -11.46
C THR A 196 12.54 16.65 -10.49
N GLU A 197 12.25 17.50 -9.51
CA GLU A 197 13.20 17.88 -8.46
C GLU A 197 13.49 16.68 -7.55
N VAL A 198 14.74 16.56 -7.13
CA VAL A 198 15.18 15.54 -6.17
C VAL A 198 14.79 15.97 -4.76
N CYS A 199 14.09 15.10 -4.04
CA CYS A 199 13.80 15.31 -2.62
C CYS A 199 15.13 15.27 -1.83
N PRO A 200 15.46 16.33 -1.06
CA PRO A 200 16.70 16.37 -0.31
C PRO A 200 16.68 15.45 0.93
N LEU A 201 15.51 14.91 1.29
CA LEU A 201 15.30 14.12 2.50
C LEU A 201 15.17 12.63 2.17
N SER A 202 15.82 11.79 2.97
CA SER A 202 15.61 10.34 3.01
C SER A 202 14.29 9.97 3.69
N GLY A 203 13.84 8.72 3.53
CA GLY A 203 12.65 8.21 4.23
C GLY A 203 12.69 8.39 5.76
N GLU A 204 13.85 8.23 6.38
CA GLU A 204 14.03 8.44 7.82
C GLU A 204 13.89 9.93 8.22
N GLU A 205 14.43 10.84 7.41
CA GLU A 205 14.30 12.28 7.63
C GLU A 205 12.86 12.76 7.41
N LEU A 206 12.17 12.21 6.40
CA LEU A 206 10.74 12.48 6.14
C LEU A 206 9.86 12.03 7.30
N LEU A 207 10.18 10.91 7.96
CA LEU A 207 9.48 10.53 9.19
C LEU A 207 9.65 11.56 10.32
N GLY A 208 10.78 12.28 10.34
CA GLY A 208 11.05 13.36 11.28
C GLY A 208 10.25 14.64 11.01
N THR A 209 9.71 14.83 9.81
CA THR A 209 8.90 16.02 9.45
C THR A 209 7.41 15.84 9.69
N LEU A 210 6.97 14.62 10.04
CA LEU A 210 5.57 14.30 10.25
C LEU A 210 4.92 15.22 11.29
N ARG A 211 3.83 15.89 10.91
CA ARG A 211 3.06 16.73 11.82
C ARG A 211 1.91 15.93 12.39
N LYS A 212 1.69 16.04 13.70
CA LYS A 212 0.50 15.47 14.32
C LYS A 212 -0.71 16.34 13.97
N ILE A 213 -1.55 15.82 13.09
CA ILE A 213 -2.92 16.28 12.94
C ILE A 213 -3.66 15.76 14.16
N ALA A 214 -4.15 16.66 15.00
CA ALA A 214 -4.97 16.19 16.10
C ALA A 214 -6.16 15.48 15.47
N ALA A 215 -6.38 14.28 15.96
CA ALA A 215 -7.49 13.46 15.59
C ALA A 215 -8.08 13.00 16.92
N GLU A 216 -8.42 13.98 17.77
CA GLU A 216 -9.37 13.71 18.84
C GLU A 216 -10.75 13.94 18.23
N ASN A 217 -11.12 13.07 17.29
CA ASN A 217 -12.48 12.98 16.75
C ASN A 217 -13.39 12.51 17.91
N ASN A 218 -13.70 13.42 18.82
CA ASN A 218 -14.43 13.18 20.05
C ASN A 218 -15.93 12.97 19.80
N SER A 219 -16.36 13.04 18.53
CA SER A 219 -17.74 12.86 18.07
C SER A 219 -17.77 12.69 16.55
N ALA A 220 -18.73 11.93 16.02
CA ALA A 220 -18.94 11.73 14.58
C ALA A 220 -19.16 13.05 13.80
N LEU A 221 -19.52 14.14 14.49
CA LEU A 221 -19.79 15.46 13.91
C LEU A 221 -18.72 16.49 14.24
N THR A 222 -17.56 16.06 14.75
CA THR A 222 -16.45 16.93 15.10
C THR A 222 -15.19 16.46 14.40
N PHE A 223 -14.45 17.41 13.84
CA PHE A 223 -13.20 17.13 13.16
C PHE A 223 -12.21 18.26 13.39
N ASP A 224 -10.94 17.90 13.45
CA ASP A 224 -9.83 18.85 13.48
C ASP A 224 -9.42 19.18 12.04
N ALA A 225 -9.04 20.44 11.82
CA ALA A 225 -8.71 20.96 10.51
C ALA A 225 -7.69 22.11 10.58
N VAL A 226 -7.09 22.42 9.43
CA VAL A 226 -6.30 23.63 9.21
C VAL A 226 -7.04 24.52 8.22
N VAL A 227 -7.13 25.81 8.50
CA VAL A 227 -7.80 26.75 7.60
C VAL A 227 -6.92 27.01 6.37
N LEU A 228 -7.44 26.71 5.18
CA LEU A 228 -6.78 27.00 3.90
C LEU A 228 -7.13 28.39 3.37
N GLN A 229 -8.40 28.77 3.50
CA GLN A 229 -8.92 30.05 3.03
C GLN A 229 -10.03 30.54 3.96
N LYS A 230 -10.09 31.86 4.13
CA LYS A 230 -11.19 32.55 4.81
C LYS A 230 -11.93 33.44 3.83
N ASP A 231 -13.24 33.27 3.76
CA ASP A 231 -14.16 34.20 3.12
C ASP A 231 -15.03 34.90 4.19
N GLN A 232 -15.94 35.78 3.78
CA GLN A 232 -16.74 36.60 4.72
C GLN A 232 -17.50 35.79 5.77
N ASN A 233 -18.06 34.63 5.39
CA ASN A 233 -18.92 33.80 6.22
C ASN A 233 -18.58 32.31 6.11
N SER A 234 -17.42 31.96 5.59
CA SER A 234 -17.03 30.57 5.42
C SER A 234 -15.52 30.39 5.50
N LEU A 235 -15.13 29.20 5.95
CA LEU A 235 -13.74 28.76 5.99
C LEU A 235 -13.59 27.57 5.07
N HIS A 236 -12.66 27.62 4.12
CA HIS A 236 -12.19 26.40 3.47
C HIS A 236 -11.14 25.78 4.38
N VAL A 237 -11.34 24.53 4.77
CA VAL A 237 -10.46 23.84 5.71
C VAL A 237 -9.98 22.52 5.15
N ASP A 238 -8.74 22.15 5.51
CA ASP A 238 -8.14 20.84 5.25
C ASP A 238 -8.23 19.97 6.50
N CYS A 239 -8.85 18.81 6.38
CA CYS A 239 -9.13 17.86 7.46
C CYS A 239 -8.90 16.40 7.01
N PRO A 240 -7.68 16.04 6.57
CA PRO A 240 -7.38 14.73 5.98
C PRO A 240 -7.53 13.57 6.97
N ALA A 241 -7.57 13.84 8.28
CA ALA A 241 -7.82 12.85 9.32
C ALA A 241 -9.31 12.51 9.50
N TYR A 242 -10.22 13.21 8.84
CA TYR A 242 -11.65 13.02 9.03
C TYR A 242 -12.20 11.96 8.07
N ASP A 243 -12.98 11.02 8.59
CA ASP A 243 -13.39 9.84 7.83
C ASP A 243 -14.36 10.12 6.69
N ARG A 244 -15.01 11.29 6.66
CA ARG A 244 -16.05 11.61 5.67
C ARG A 244 -15.55 12.44 4.48
N PHE A 245 -14.56 13.29 4.71
CA PHE A 245 -14.01 14.19 3.69
C PHE A 245 -12.69 14.79 4.18
N ASP A 246 -11.83 15.11 3.21
CA ASP A 246 -10.49 15.67 3.45
C ASP A 246 -10.46 17.19 3.46
N SER A 247 -11.52 17.82 2.98
CA SER A 247 -11.74 19.25 3.14
C SER A 247 -13.21 19.56 3.13
N ALA A 248 -13.57 20.70 3.71
CA ALA A 248 -14.90 21.23 3.58
C ALA A 248 -14.88 22.75 3.52
N TRP A 249 -15.93 23.29 2.90
CA TRP A 249 -16.36 24.65 3.11
C TRP A 249 -17.25 24.70 4.36
N VAL A 250 -16.73 25.27 5.42
CA VAL A 250 -17.39 25.41 6.72
C VAL A 250 -18.10 26.75 6.77
N GLY A 251 -19.42 26.72 6.62
CA GLY A 251 -20.28 27.90 6.76
C GLY A 251 -20.39 28.35 8.21
N VAL A 252 -20.16 29.64 8.44
CA VAL A 252 -20.26 30.33 9.73
C VAL A 252 -21.48 31.22 9.72
N ILE A 253 -22.40 30.96 10.64
CA ILE A 253 -23.67 31.68 10.78
C ILE A 253 -23.73 32.37 12.15
N GLU A 254 -24.73 33.24 12.36
CA GLU A 254 -24.84 34.05 13.59
C GLU A 254 -24.85 33.21 14.88
N ARG A 255 -25.37 31.98 14.83
CA ARG A 255 -25.42 31.05 15.96
C ARG A 255 -24.17 30.17 16.13
N THR A 256 -23.18 30.29 15.25
CA THR A 256 -21.92 29.53 15.36
C THR A 256 -21.12 30.06 16.55
N GLU A 257 -20.79 29.18 17.50
CA GLU A 257 -19.94 29.52 18.64
C GLU A 257 -18.46 29.44 18.21
N ILE A 258 -17.69 30.53 18.34
CA ILE A 258 -16.25 30.54 18.05
C ILE A 258 -15.49 30.82 19.35
N LEU A 259 -14.57 29.94 19.73
CA LEU A 259 -13.80 30.02 20.97
C LEU A 259 -12.30 29.85 20.72
N PHE A 260 -11.47 30.40 21.60
CA PHE A 260 -10.09 29.95 21.76
C PHE A 260 -10.04 28.63 22.55
N ALA A 261 -8.92 27.93 22.49
CA ALA A 261 -8.70 26.68 23.23
C ALA A 261 -8.91 26.80 24.75
N ASP A 262 -8.71 27.99 25.33
CA ASP A 262 -8.95 28.27 26.75
C ASP A 262 -10.44 28.54 27.08
N GLY A 263 -11.33 28.45 26.09
CA GLY A 263 -12.76 28.67 26.23
C GLY A 263 -13.20 30.13 26.15
N LYS A 264 -12.28 31.09 25.96
CA LYS A 264 -12.64 32.49 25.73
C LYS A 264 -13.33 32.66 24.39
N LYS A 265 -14.28 33.59 24.32
CA LYS A 265 -14.97 33.94 23.08
C LYS A 265 -13.97 34.48 22.05
N ALA A 266 -14.05 33.96 20.85
CA ALA A 266 -13.33 34.40 19.67
C ALA A 266 -14.32 34.77 18.56
N THR A 267 -13.79 35.22 17.44
CA THR A 267 -14.55 35.62 16.26
C THR A 267 -13.88 35.10 14.99
N LEU A 268 -14.56 35.20 13.86
CA LEU A 268 -13.99 34.85 12.56
C LEU A 268 -12.78 35.73 12.19
N ALA A 269 -12.65 36.93 12.78
CA ALA A 269 -11.51 37.80 12.59
C ALA A 269 -10.22 37.25 13.25
N ASP A 270 -10.34 36.36 14.24
CA ASP A 270 -9.22 35.74 14.94
C ASP A 270 -8.67 34.49 14.21
N ILE A 271 -9.30 34.12 13.08
CA ILE A 271 -8.94 32.95 12.28
C ILE A 271 -8.29 33.43 10.99
N GLU A 272 -7.07 33.00 10.73
CA GLU A 272 -6.36 33.26 9.46
C GLU A 272 -5.98 31.94 8.76
N PRO A 273 -5.69 31.96 7.45
CA PRO A 273 -5.10 30.79 6.79
C PRO A 273 -3.88 30.26 7.56
N GLY A 274 -3.80 28.94 7.70
CA GLY A 274 -2.82 28.24 8.55
C GLY A 274 -3.29 27.99 9.99
N THR A 275 -4.39 28.61 10.45
CA THR A 275 -4.90 28.41 11.80
C THR A 275 -5.45 26.98 11.98
N ALA A 276 -4.99 26.29 13.02
CA ALA A 276 -5.56 25.00 13.42
C ALA A 276 -6.89 25.21 14.19
N VAL A 277 -7.92 24.47 13.80
CA VAL A 277 -9.26 24.57 14.38
C VAL A 277 -9.87 23.20 14.64
N THR A 278 -10.73 23.08 15.64
CA THR A 278 -11.69 21.97 15.78
C THR A 278 -13.07 22.48 15.38
N VAL A 279 -13.71 21.82 14.42
CA VAL A 279 -15.03 22.19 13.91
C VAL A 279 -16.05 21.14 14.35
N THR A 280 -17.11 21.57 15.02
CA THR A 280 -18.33 20.79 15.22
C THR A 280 -19.42 21.34 14.32
N TYR A 281 -20.05 20.48 13.51
CA TYR A 281 -21.05 20.90 12.52
C TYR A 281 -22.43 20.28 12.79
N THR A 282 -23.45 20.75 12.07
CA THR A 282 -24.87 20.37 12.30
C THR A 282 -25.19 18.90 11.97
N GLY A 283 -24.30 18.18 11.28
CA GLY A 283 -24.55 16.85 10.72
C GLY A 283 -25.05 16.86 9.28
N GLU A 284 -25.59 17.98 8.80
CA GLU A 284 -25.97 18.15 7.41
C GLU A 284 -24.73 18.43 6.54
N ILE A 285 -24.61 17.67 5.44
CA ILE A 285 -23.57 17.83 4.42
C ILE A 285 -24.30 18.16 3.11
N ARG A 286 -23.95 19.29 2.49
CA ARG A 286 -24.50 19.68 1.19
C ARG A 286 -23.64 19.09 0.07
N GLU A 287 -24.30 18.54 -0.93
CA GLU A 287 -23.68 17.98 -2.12
C GLU A 287 -22.97 19.09 -2.91
N SER A 288 -21.65 19.14 -2.76
CA SER A 288 -20.73 20.10 -3.37
C SER A 288 -19.31 19.53 -3.23
N TYR A 289 -18.37 20.03 -4.04
CA TYR A 289 -17.00 19.52 -4.07
C TYR A 289 -16.00 20.69 -4.06
N PRO A 290 -15.33 20.97 -2.93
CA PRO A 290 -15.43 20.30 -1.62
C PRO A 290 -16.83 20.40 -0.98
N PRO A 291 -17.21 19.44 -0.10
CA PRO A 291 -18.50 19.45 0.59
C PRO A 291 -18.65 20.69 1.46
N GLN A 292 -19.90 21.13 1.62
CA GLN A 292 -20.26 22.25 2.49
C GLN A 292 -20.95 21.75 3.74
N VAL A 293 -20.49 22.23 4.90
CA VAL A 293 -21.07 21.95 6.22
C VAL A 293 -21.37 23.25 6.94
N THR A 294 -22.31 23.24 7.89
CA THR A 294 -22.61 24.42 8.72
C THR A 294 -22.06 24.22 10.13
N ALA A 295 -21.18 25.11 10.58
CA ALA A 295 -20.59 25.03 11.91
C ALA A 295 -21.61 25.37 13.00
N VAL A 296 -21.66 24.50 14.02
CA VAL A 296 -22.27 24.79 15.32
C VAL A 296 -21.23 25.44 16.22
N LYS A 297 -19.99 24.93 16.20
CA LYS A 297 -18.90 25.40 17.04
C LYS A 297 -17.56 25.30 16.31
N ILE A 298 -16.69 26.28 16.52
CA ILE A 298 -15.31 26.31 16.06
C ILE A 298 -14.41 26.64 17.26
N VAL A 299 -13.39 25.83 17.52
CA VAL A 299 -12.39 26.07 18.56
C VAL A 299 -11.03 26.30 17.91
N ILE A 300 -10.46 27.48 18.10
CA ILE A 300 -9.11 27.84 17.64
C ILE A 300 -8.10 27.15 18.55
N ARG A 301 -7.22 26.35 17.95
CA ARG A 301 -6.23 25.55 18.67
C ARG A 301 -4.89 26.28 18.70
N THR A 302 -4.22 26.23 19.83
CA THR A 302 -2.78 26.54 19.93
C THR A 302 -2.00 25.28 19.57
N GLU A 303 -1.07 25.39 18.62
CA GLU A 303 -0.11 24.32 18.28
C GLU A 303 0.74 23.90 19.48
#